data_AF-A0A542BS53-F1
#
_entry.id   AF-A0A542BS53-F1
#
_cell.length_a   1.000
_cell.length_b   1.000
_cell.length_c   1.000
_cell.angle_alpha   90.00
_cell.angle_beta   90.00
_cell.angle_gamma   90.00
#
_symmetry.space_group_name_H-M   'P 1'
#
loop_
_entity.id
_entity.type
_entity.pdbx_description
1 polymer ?
#
loop_
_entity_poly.entity_id
_entity_poly.type
_entity_poly.pdbx_seq_one_letter_code
_entity_poly.pdbx_strand_id
1 'polypeptide(L)' 'MKKIIAYLFKDLFWTYIPAVTIVVMACFFASFFPDIWGRLTIAWIIITYVFVWKLH' A
#
# COMPACT_ATOMS: atom_id res chain seq x y z
N MET A 1 24.99 -12.93 9.25
CA MET A 1 24.00 -13.38 8.25
C MET A 1 22.55 -13.10 8.63
N LYS A 2 22.03 -13.58 9.78
CA LYS A 2 20.61 -13.36 10.18
C LYS A 2 20.14 -11.89 10.21
N LYS A 3 21.00 -10.95 10.64
CA LYS A 3 20.69 -9.51 10.67
C LYS A 3 20.54 -8.90 9.26
N ILE A 4 21.40 -9.29 8.32
CA ILE A 4 21.39 -8.77 6.94
C ILE A 4 20.11 -9.22 6.22
N ILE A 5 19.70 -10.48 6.44
CA ILE A 5 18.45 -11.03 5.92
C ILE A 5 17.25 -10.25 6.49
N ALA A 6 17.22 -9.96 7.79
CA ALA A 6 16.13 -9.19 8.40
C ALA A 6 16.00 -7.77 7.83
N TYR A 7 17.12 -7.09 7.54
CA TYR A 7 17.10 -5.77 6.90
C TYR A 7 16.59 -5.83 5.45
N LEU A 8 17.10 -6.78 4.65
CA LEU A 8 16.62 -7.00 3.29
C LEU A 8 15.12 -7.31 3.23
N PHE A 9 14.64 -8.16 4.14
CA PHE A 9 13.21 -8.44 4.25
C PHE A 9 12.41 -7.21 4.66
N LYS A 10 12.92 -6.39 5.58
CA LYS A 10 12.26 -5.15 6.00
C LYS A 10 12.12 -4.19 4.81
N ASP A 11 13.18 -3.94 4.07
CA ASP A 11 13.16 -3.03 2.90
C ASP A 11 12.23 -3.56 1.79
N LEU A 12 12.29 -4.87 1.53
CA LEU A 12 11.39 -5.51 0.57
C LEU A 12 9.93 -5.35 1.04
N PHE A 13 9.64 -5.61 2.32
CA PHE A 13 8.29 -5.52 2.87
C PHE A 13 7.73 -4.09 2.75
N TRP A 14 8.51 -3.07 3.12
CA TRP A 14 8.09 -1.66 2.98
C TRP A 14 7.96 -1.20 1.52
N THR A 15 8.65 -1.85 0.58
CA THR A 15 8.51 -1.56 -0.84
C THR A 15 7.23 -2.14 -1.44
N TYR A 16 6.85 -3.37 -1.06
CA TYR A 16 5.72 -4.08 -1.68
C TYR A 16 4.39 -3.95 -0.93
N ILE A 17 4.39 -3.76 0.40
CA ILE A 17 3.15 -3.51 1.17
C ILE A 17 2.30 -2.41 0.54
N PRO A 18 2.84 -1.23 0.19
CA PRO A 18 2.05 -0.12 -0.36
C PRO A 18 1.31 -0.50 -1.64
N ALA A 19 1.99 -1.23 -2.54
CA ALA A 19 1.39 -1.69 -3.78
C ALA A 19 0.27 -2.70 -3.51
N VAL A 20 0.51 -3.66 -2.62
CA VAL A 20 -0.48 -4.68 -2.25
C VAL A 20 -1.71 -4.05 -1.61
N THR A 21 -1.53 -3.09 -0.70
CA THR A 21 -2.67 -2.43 -0.02
C THR A 21 -3.50 -1.58 -0.98
N ILE A 22 -2.86 -0.91 -1.96
CA ILE A 22 -3.57 -0.17 -3.02
C ILE A 22 -4.44 -1.12 -3.85
N VAL A 23 -3.89 -2.26 -4.28
CA VAL A 23 -4.63 -3.22 -5.12
C VAL A 23 -5.80 -3.83 -4.36
N VAL A 24 -5.58 -4.27 -3.11
CA VAL A 24 -6.65 -4.85 -2.28
C VAL A 24 -7.76 -3.85 -2.02
N MET A 25 -7.42 -2.60 -1.69
CA MET A 25 -8.43 -1.57 -1.45
C MET A 25 -9.13 -1.14 -2.73
N ALA A 26 -8.45 -1.12 -3.86
CA ALA A 26 -9.09 -0.93 -5.15
C ALA A 26 -10.14 -2.03 -5.40
N CYS A 27 -9.82 -3.31 -5.23
CA CYS A 27 -10.81 -4.38 -5.40
C CYS A 27 -11.99 -4.25 -4.42
N PHE A 28 -11.73 -3.87 -3.17
CA PHE A 28 -12.77 -3.63 -2.16
C PHE A 28 -13.69 -2.48 -2.58
N PHE A 29 -13.13 -1.31 -2.90
CA PHE A 29 -13.91 -0.16 -3.36
C PHE A 29 -14.69 -0.44 -4.64
N ALA A 30 -14.17 -1.27 -5.55
CA ALA A 30 -14.86 -1.62 -6.78
C ALA A 30 -16.10 -2.49 -6.49
N SER A 31 -16.01 -3.34 -5.47
CA SER A 31 -17.07 -4.24 -5.06
C SER A 31 -18.20 -3.53 -4.29
N PHE A 32 -17.85 -2.55 -3.46
CA PHE A 32 -18.81 -1.87 -2.56
C PHE A 32 -19.26 -0.49 -3.05
N PHE A 33 -18.42 0.22 -3.80
CA PHE A 33 -18.66 1.60 -4.24
C PHE A 33 -18.25 1.81 -5.71
N PRO A 34 -18.84 1.06 -6.65
CA PRO A 34 -18.41 1.06 -8.05
C PRO A 34 -18.44 2.47 -8.69
N ASP A 35 -19.42 3.30 -8.34
CA ASP A 35 -19.60 4.64 -8.92
C ASP A 35 -18.53 5.67 -8.52
N ILE A 36 -17.88 5.47 -7.37
CA ILE A 36 -16.85 6.36 -6.83
C ILE A 36 -15.50 5.66 -6.64
N TRP A 37 -15.40 4.41 -7.07
CA TRP A 37 -14.24 3.53 -6.90
C TRP A 37 -12.91 4.20 -7.23
N GLY A 38 -12.82 4.83 -8.40
CA GLY A 38 -11.58 5.48 -8.86
C GLY A 38 -11.16 6.63 -7.93
N ARG A 39 -12.13 7.43 -7.45
CA ARG A 39 -11.87 8.54 -6.52
C ARG A 39 -11.39 8.04 -5.15
N LEU A 40 -12.00 6.98 -4.64
CA LEU A 40 -11.59 6.34 -3.38
C LEU A 40 -10.20 5.71 -3.49
N THR A 41 -9.90 5.08 -4.63
CA THR A 41 -8.59 4.48 -4.88
C THR A 41 -7.50 5.54 -4.95
N ILE A 42 -7.75 6.68 -5.63
CA ILE A 42 -6.81 7.81 -5.66
C ILE A 42 -6.57 8.39 -4.26
N ALA A 43 -7.62 8.59 -3.47
CA ALA A 43 -7.49 9.03 -2.08
C ALA A 43 -6.65 8.05 -1.25
N TRP A 44 -6.85 6.75 -1.46
CA TRP A 44 -6.07 5.70 -0.78
C TRP A 44 -4.60 5.66 -1.20
N ILE A 45 -4.30 5.91 -2.48
CA ILE A 45 -2.93 6.04 -2.97
C ILE A 45 -2.23 7.20 -2.24
N ILE A 46 -2.89 8.36 -2.11
CA ILE A 46 -2.33 9.52 -1.40
C ILE A 46 -2.07 9.17 0.07
N ILE A 47 -3.02 8.55 0.75
CA ILE A 47 -2.86 8.10 2.14
C ILE A 47 -1.66 7.16 2.26
N THR A 48 -1.59 6.16 1.38
CA THR A 48 -0.52 5.16 1.39
C THR A 48 0.84 5.82 1.16
N TYR A 49 0.94 6.77 0.21
CA TYR A 49 2.18 7.50 -0.06
C TYR A 49 2.64 8.32 1.14
N VAL A 50 1.72 9.07 1.78
CA VAL A 50 2.01 9.84 3.00
C VAL A 50 2.45 8.92 4.14
N PHE A 51 1.79 7.76 4.29
CA PHE A 51 2.11 6.79 5.33
C PHE A 51 3.53 6.22 5.13
N VAL A 52 3.86 5.83 3.90
CA VAL A 52 5.21 5.35 3.54
C VAL A 52 6.26 6.41 3.82
N TRP A 53 6.05 7.65 3.39
CA TRP A 53 7.00 8.75 3.60
C TRP A 53 7.17 9.17 5.07
N LYS A 54 6.16 8.93 5.92
CA LYS A 54 6.20 9.35 7.32
C LYS A 54 6.68 8.25 8.27
N LEU A 55 6.60 6.99 7.86
CA LEU A 55 7.02 5.81 8.65
C LEU A 55 8.37 5.23 8.23
N HIS A 56 8.86 5.61 7.06
CA HIS A 56 10.19 5.26 6.56
C HIS A 56 11.15 6.44 6.78
#